data_AF-A0A1S9CM20-F1
#
_entry.id   AF-A0A1S9CM20-F1
#
_cell.length_a   1.000
_cell.length_b   1.000
_cell.length_c   1.000
_cell.angle_alpha   90.00
_cell.angle_beta   90.00
_cell.angle_gamma   90.00
#
_symmetry.space_group_name_H-M   'P 1'
#
loop_
_entity.id
_entity.type
_entity.pdbx_description
1 polymer ?
#
loop_
_entity_poly.entity_id
_entity_poly.type
_entity_poly.pdbx_seq_one_letter_code
_entity_poly.pdbx_strand_id
1 'polypeptide(L)'
;MKNELIIYTPIKQLPGFEADFNIELENIFTKIKIEKGLLYKGTLTSIQNQIKDHTFYDDKRNVFYFRIQGVHKILRTKDGISRIWIYQGIENIISESNPITIMDNEYISFYDLLRLFEFKRLHTKGKTRLYVLYAKTLIEALNDLTYVENLRLCLEDTSKLKAKKIKEENITSCQFSGKVFTTPKEVEFAHINSKAAYPFLALELNNGVIILKEIHKEITKLNLNTIDELYNFCKKNNYNTDWIYNACTP
;
A
#
# COMPACT_ATOMS: atom_id res chain seq x y z
N MET A 1 -21.74 -10.50 -8.55
CA MET A 1 -20.40 -10.42 -7.94
C MET A 1 -20.18 -8.98 -7.53
N LYS A 2 -19.87 -8.73 -6.25
CA LYS A 2 -19.57 -7.38 -5.77
C LYS A 2 -18.13 -7.10 -6.15
N ASN A 3 -17.90 -6.17 -7.08
CA ASN A 3 -16.60 -5.51 -7.19
C ASN A 3 -16.30 -4.97 -5.78
N GLU A 4 -15.27 -5.49 -5.12
CA GLU A 4 -14.82 -4.88 -3.88
C GLU A 4 -14.23 -3.52 -4.26
N LEU A 5 -15.06 -2.48 -4.20
CA LEU A 5 -14.61 -1.10 -4.30
C LEU A 5 -13.48 -0.92 -3.30
N ILE A 6 -12.28 -0.56 -3.78
CA ILE A 6 -11.22 -0.06 -2.91
C ILE A 6 -11.81 1.12 -2.14
N ILE A 7 -11.97 0.96 -0.83
CA ILE A 7 -12.51 2.00 0.04
C ILE A 7 -11.34 2.90 0.41
N TYR A 8 -11.36 4.11 -0.13
CA TYR A 8 -10.45 5.17 0.30
C TYR A 8 -11.12 5.95 1.43
N THR A 9 -10.56 5.84 2.64
CA THR A 9 -11.09 6.51 3.82
C THR A 9 -10.37 7.86 4.01
N PRO A 10 -11.07 9.01 4.03
CA PRO A 10 -10.44 10.29 4.37
C PRO A 10 -9.79 10.20 5.76
N ILE A 11 -8.55 10.68 5.92
CA ILE A 11 -7.82 10.43 7.18
C ILE A 11 -8.52 11.00 8.42
N LYS A 12 -9.25 12.10 8.27
CA LYS A 12 -10.07 12.72 9.32
C LYS A 12 -11.23 11.84 9.81
N GLN A 13 -11.60 10.82 9.05
CA GLN A 13 -12.64 9.85 9.39
C GLN A 13 -12.07 8.59 10.03
N LEU A 14 -10.73 8.46 10.12
CA LEU A 14 -10.12 7.33 10.81
C LEU A 14 -10.41 7.42 12.32
N PRO A 15 -10.76 6.30 12.98
CA PRO A 15 -10.98 6.26 14.41
C PRO A 15 -9.80 6.83 15.21
N GLY A 16 -10.08 7.77 16.13
CA GLY A 16 -9.05 8.37 16.99
C GLY A 16 -8.13 9.40 16.32
N PHE A 17 -8.27 9.64 15.00
CA PHE A 17 -7.34 10.47 14.23
C PHE A 17 -7.07 11.84 14.85
N GLU A 18 -8.11 12.59 15.23
CA GLU A 18 -7.93 13.96 15.73
C GLU A 18 -7.09 14.00 17.01
N ALA A 19 -7.28 13.03 17.91
CA ALA A 19 -6.51 12.96 19.14
C ALA A 19 -5.04 12.61 18.85
N ASP A 20 -4.82 11.53 18.09
CA ASP A 20 -3.48 11.05 17.72
C ASP A 20 -2.70 12.11 16.93
N PHE A 21 -3.35 12.75 15.95
CA PHE A 21 -2.73 13.78 15.12
C PHE A 21 -2.32 15.00 15.96
N ASN A 22 -3.16 15.45 16.91
CA ASN A 22 -2.81 16.57 17.78
C ASN A 22 -1.66 16.24 18.73
N ILE A 23 -1.59 15.01 19.25
CA ILE A 23 -0.44 14.53 20.04
C ILE A 23 0.84 14.61 19.20
N GLU A 24 0.78 14.17 17.95
CA GLU A 24 1.92 14.22 17.03
C GLU A 24 2.36 15.66 16.71
N LEU A 25 1.41 16.58 16.52
CA LEU A 25 1.72 18.01 16.33
C LEU A 25 2.45 18.64 17.52
N GLU A 26 2.15 18.23 18.74
CA GLU A 26 2.84 18.71 19.95
C GLU A 26 4.26 18.16 20.06
N ASN A 27 4.45 16.89 19.68
CA ASN A 27 5.72 16.17 19.82
C ASN A 27 6.72 16.46 18.69
N ILE A 28 6.25 16.92 17.53
CA ILE A 28 7.07 17.02 16.32
C ILE A 28 8.29 17.94 16.48
N PHE A 29 8.17 19.04 17.22
CA PHE A 29 9.26 19.98 17.45
C PHE A 29 10.39 19.35 18.27
N THR A 30 10.03 18.50 19.23
CA THR A 30 10.96 17.68 20.00
C THR A 30 11.63 16.65 19.08
N LYS A 31 10.85 15.95 18.23
CA LYS A 31 11.37 14.95 17.28
C LYS A 31 12.42 15.54 16.33
N ILE A 32 12.17 16.74 15.81
CA ILE A 32 13.06 17.43 14.86
C ILE A 32 14.10 18.33 15.53
N LYS A 33 14.10 18.41 16.87
CA LYS A 33 15.04 19.17 17.71
C LYS A 33 15.12 20.66 17.36
N ILE A 34 13.97 21.32 17.24
CA ILE A 34 13.89 22.78 17.04
C ILE A 34 12.87 23.43 17.98
N GLU A 35 13.03 24.73 18.22
CA GLU A 35 12.08 25.51 19.01
C GLU A 35 10.78 25.80 18.24
N LYS A 36 9.63 25.75 18.93
CA LYS A 36 8.30 26.01 18.34
C LYS A 36 8.18 27.38 17.65
N GLY A 37 8.89 28.40 18.16
CA GLY A 37 8.86 29.77 17.63
C GLY A 37 9.71 29.99 16.37
N LEU A 38 10.54 29.01 15.97
CA LEU A 38 11.47 29.18 14.85
C LEU A 38 10.77 29.23 13.48
N LEU A 39 9.60 28.58 13.38
CA LEU A 39 8.80 28.46 12.16
C LEU A 39 7.55 29.33 12.24
N TYR A 40 7.15 29.88 11.09
CA TYR A 40 5.97 30.73 10.97
C TYR A 40 4.70 29.89 11.06
N LYS A 41 3.84 30.21 12.05
CA LYS A 41 2.59 29.51 12.34
C LYS A 41 1.70 29.33 11.11
N GLY A 42 1.53 30.37 10.28
CA GLY A 42 0.68 30.27 9.10
C GLY A 42 1.19 29.25 8.06
N THR A 43 2.50 29.08 7.95
CA THR A 43 3.08 28.03 7.08
C THR A 43 2.80 26.64 7.65
N LEU A 44 2.95 26.47 8.97
CA LEU A 44 2.66 25.20 9.63
C LEU A 44 1.19 24.82 9.47
N THR A 45 0.27 25.74 9.73
CA THR A 45 -1.17 25.54 9.52
C THR A 45 -1.49 25.18 8.06
N SER A 46 -0.83 25.83 7.09
CA SER A 46 -1.02 25.48 5.67
C SER A 46 -0.56 24.06 5.34
N ILE A 47 0.51 23.56 5.97
CA ILE A 47 0.97 22.17 5.80
C ILE A 47 -0.01 21.21 6.46
N GLN A 48 -0.38 21.47 7.71
CA GLN A 48 -1.30 20.66 8.50
C GLN A 48 -2.64 20.47 7.79
N ASN A 49 -3.27 21.56 7.32
CA ASN A 49 -4.55 21.50 6.63
C ASN A 49 -4.43 20.72 5.31
N GLN A 50 -3.35 20.91 4.55
CA GLN A 50 -3.14 20.16 3.32
C GLN A 50 -3.05 18.65 3.58
N ILE A 51 -2.43 18.22 4.67
CA ILE A 51 -2.38 16.81 5.07
C ILE A 51 -3.76 16.35 5.57
N LYS A 52 -4.32 17.04 6.56
CA LYS A 52 -5.58 16.69 7.23
C LYS A 52 -6.77 16.59 6.27
N ASP A 53 -6.90 17.54 5.35
CA ASP A 53 -8.11 17.69 4.54
C ASP A 53 -8.03 16.99 3.18
N HIS A 54 -6.83 16.61 2.73
CA HIS A 54 -6.60 16.12 1.37
C HIS A 54 -5.76 14.84 1.31
N THR A 55 -5.84 14.02 2.37
CA THR A 55 -5.22 12.70 2.42
C THR A 55 -6.29 11.63 2.60
N PHE A 56 -6.12 10.53 1.87
CA PHE A 56 -6.89 9.30 1.99
C PHE A 56 -6.00 8.17 2.49
N TYR A 57 -6.62 7.18 3.13
CA TYR A 57 -6.00 5.94 3.53
C TYR A 57 -6.68 4.76 2.80
N ASP A 58 -5.88 3.87 2.25
CA ASP A 58 -6.30 2.62 1.62
C ASP A 58 -6.13 1.49 2.64
N ASP A 59 -7.23 1.04 3.24
CA ASP A 59 -7.25 0.00 4.29
C ASP A 59 -6.72 -1.35 3.78
N LYS A 60 -6.89 -1.64 2.47
CA LYS A 60 -6.48 -2.90 1.86
C LYS A 60 -4.97 -2.95 1.65
N ARG A 61 -4.38 -1.84 1.21
CA ARG A 61 -2.94 -1.75 0.96
C ARG A 61 -2.14 -1.21 2.15
N ASN A 62 -2.81 -0.65 3.16
CA ASN A 62 -2.22 0.10 4.27
C ASN A 62 -1.34 1.27 3.79
N VAL A 63 -1.83 2.05 2.82
CA VAL A 63 -1.09 3.14 2.20
C VAL A 63 -1.87 4.45 2.27
N PHE A 64 -1.18 5.54 2.62
CA PHE A 64 -1.72 6.88 2.50
C PHE A 64 -1.52 7.47 1.10
N TYR A 65 -2.49 8.25 0.65
CA TYR A 65 -2.49 8.93 -0.63
C TYR A 65 -2.76 10.42 -0.44
N PHE A 66 -1.90 11.27 -0.99
CA PHE A 66 -1.92 12.72 -0.81
C PHE A 66 -2.33 13.41 -2.10
N ARG A 67 -3.33 14.30 -2.06
CA ARG A 67 -3.82 14.99 -3.28
C ARG A 67 -2.70 15.82 -3.90
N ILE A 68 -2.38 15.56 -5.17
CA ILE A 68 -1.31 16.26 -5.90
C ILE A 68 -1.53 17.78 -5.87
N GLN A 69 -2.77 18.22 -6.05
CA GLN A 69 -3.14 19.63 -5.89
C GLN A 69 -2.87 20.09 -4.45
N GLY A 70 -1.79 20.84 -4.29
CA GLY A 70 -1.34 21.37 -3.00
C GLY A 70 -0.13 20.66 -2.38
N VAL A 71 0.38 19.58 -2.99
CA VAL A 71 1.64 18.93 -2.55
C VAL A 71 2.82 19.91 -2.48
N HIS A 72 2.87 20.93 -3.34
CA HIS A 72 3.90 21.98 -3.27
C HIS A 72 3.94 22.72 -1.92
N LYS A 73 2.80 22.81 -1.21
CA LYS A 73 2.72 23.40 0.13
C LYS A 73 3.41 22.51 1.16
N ILE A 74 3.28 21.19 1.01
CA ILE A 74 3.92 20.17 1.85
C ILE A 74 5.43 20.15 1.57
N LEU A 75 5.83 20.05 0.30
CA LEU A 75 7.24 19.99 -0.13
C LEU A 75 7.98 21.34 -0.06
N ARG A 76 7.27 22.43 0.26
CA ARG A 76 7.79 23.81 0.28
C ARG A 76 8.55 24.15 -1.01
N THR A 77 7.84 24.01 -2.12
CA THR A 77 8.31 24.32 -3.46
C THR A 77 7.23 25.04 -4.27
N LYS A 78 7.50 25.31 -5.56
CA LYS A 78 6.51 25.86 -6.49
C LYS A 78 5.64 24.73 -7.06
N ASP A 79 4.36 25.01 -7.35
CA ASP A 79 3.41 24.02 -7.87
C ASP A 79 3.92 23.30 -9.13
N GLY A 80 4.38 24.07 -10.13
CA GLY A 80 4.95 23.50 -11.35
C GLY A 80 6.14 22.58 -11.10
N ILE A 81 7.00 22.91 -10.13
CA ILE A 81 8.17 22.07 -9.78
C ILE A 81 7.73 20.76 -9.14
N SER A 82 6.78 20.78 -8.21
CA SER A 82 6.26 19.53 -7.64
C SER A 82 5.60 18.65 -8.70
N ARG A 83 4.86 19.24 -9.65
CA ARG A 83 4.24 18.47 -10.74
C ARG A 83 5.29 17.83 -11.64
N ILE A 84 6.34 18.55 -12.02
CA ILE A 84 7.45 17.97 -12.80
C ILE A 84 8.03 16.77 -12.06
N TRP A 85 8.38 16.91 -10.77
CA TRP A 85 8.94 15.78 -10.01
C TRP A 85 8.00 14.59 -9.90
N ILE A 86 6.68 14.82 -9.84
CA ILE A 86 5.68 13.75 -9.72
C ILE A 86 5.50 13.02 -11.06
N TYR A 87 5.25 13.76 -12.15
CA TYR A 87 4.86 13.16 -13.43
C TYR A 87 6.03 12.81 -14.35
N GLN A 88 7.18 13.47 -14.19
CA GLN A 88 8.37 13.27 -15.04
C GLN A 88 9.55 12.71 -14.25
N GLY A 89 9.46 12.68 -12.92
CA GLY A 89 10.59 12.33 -12.07
C GLY A 89 11.69 13.39 -12.08
N ILE A 90 12.88 12.96 -11.68
CA ILE A 90 14.13 13.70 -11.72
C ILE A 90 15.15 12.74 -12.33
N GLU A 91 15.68 13.11 -13.49
CA GLU A 91 16.57 12.29 -14.30
C GLU A 91 17.69 11.67 -13.45
N ASN A 92 17.83 10.34 -13.53
CA ASN A 92 18.83 9.53 -12.81
C ASN A 92 18.78 9.60 -11.27
N ILE A 93 17.72 10.17 -10.68
CA ILE A 93 17.59 10.32 -9.22
C ILE A 93 16.26 9.73 -8.73
N ILE A 94 15.14 10.17 -9.29
CA ILE A 94 13.79 9.74 -8.90
C ILE A 94 13.01 9.40 -10.16
N SER A 95 12.57 8.16 -10.33
CA SER A 95 11.60 7.80 -11.37
C SER A 95 10.26 8.49 -11.12
N GLU A 96 9.50 8.71 -12.19
CA GLU A 96 8.14 9.21 -12.11
C GLU A 96 7.29 8.41 -11.11
N SER A 97 6.33 9.10 -10.51
CA SER A 97 5.34 8.48 -9.63
C SER A 97 4.25 7.84 -10.50
N ASN A 98 3.45 6.96 -9.89
CA ASN A 98 2.23 6.44 -10.50
C ASN A 98 1.01 7.00 -9.75
N PRO A 99 0.55 8.23 -10.07
CA PRO A 99 -0.63 8.79 -9.46
C PRO A 99 -1.86 7.92 -9.64
N ILE A 100 -2.73 7.91 -8.63
CA ILE A 100 -4.05 7.29 -8.72
C ILE A 100 -5.13 8.37 -8.73
N THR A 101 -6.29 8.05 -9.31
CA THR A 101 -7.46 8.92 -9.28
C THR A 101 -8.44 8.47 -8.21
N ILE A 102 -8.77 9.36 -7.27
CA ILE A 102 -9.81 9.16 -6.25
C ILE A 102 -10.78 10.35 -6.38
N MET A 103 -12.07 10.09 -6.63
CA MET A 103 -13.10 11.13 -6.76
C MET A 103 -12.65 12.29 -7.68
N ASP A 104 -12.25 11.96 -8.91
CA ASP A 104 -11.79 12.89 -9.97
C ASP A 104 -10.55 13.73 -9.63
N ASN A 105 -9.81 13.36 -8.59
CA ASN A 105 -8.59 14.04 -8.18
C ASN A 105 -7.42 13.07 -8.18
N GLU A 106 -6.25 13.56 -8.58
CA GLU A 106 -5.03 12.76 -8.60
C GLU A 106 -4.32 12.81 -7.25
N TYR A 107 -3.80 11.66 -6.83
CA TYR A 107 -3.11 11.46 -5.57
C TYR A 107 -1.78 10.76 -5.78
N ILE A 108 -0.78 11.16 -5.01
CA ILE A 108 0.53 10.51 -4.93
C ILE A 108 0.59 9.61 -3.69
N SER A 109 1.23 8.46 -3.79
CA SER A 109 1.40 7.54 -2.67
C SER A 109 2.33 8.12 -1.59
N PHE A 110 2.17 7.63 -0.36
CA PHE A 110 3.07 7.91 0.76
C PHE A 110 4.54 7.67 0.41
N TYR A 111 4.84 6.53 -0.22
CA TYR A 111 6.21 6.15 -0.57
C TYR A 111 6.82 7.10 -1.58
N ASP A 112 6.07 7.48 -2.62
CA ASP A 112 6.54 8.42 -3.63
C ASP A 112 6.76 9.81 -3.04
N LEU A 113 5.85 10.27 -2.18
CA LEU A 113 6.01 11.54 -1.49
C LEU A 113 7.25 11.56 -0.57
N LEU A 114 7.53 10.45 0.13
CA LEU A 114 8.76 10.31 0.92
C LEU A 114 10.03 10.40 0.07
N ARG A 115 10.03 9.80 -1.13
CA ARG A 115 11.17 9.93 -2.07
C ARG A 115 11.42 11.40 -2.41
N LEU A 116 10.35 12.15 -2.70
CA LEU A 116 10.44 13.60 -2.98
C LEU A 116 10.94 14.40 -1.77
N PHE A 117 10.53 14.02 -0.56
CA PHE A 117 11.04 14.63 0.67
C PHE A 117 12.54 14.44 0.85
N GLU A 118 13.05 13.24 0.63
CA GLU A 118 14.49 12.97 0.78
C GLU A 118 15.31 13.79 -0.22
N PHE A 119 14.90 13.82 -1.49
CA PHE A 119 15.51 14.70 -2.48
C PHE A 119 15.46 16.17 -2.03
N LYS A 120 14.28 16.68 -1.67
CA LYS A 120 14.12 18.08 -1.25
C LYS A 120 15.00 18.41 -0.05
N ARG A 121 15.10 17.51 0.93
CA ARG A 121 15.87 17.68 2.17
C ARG A 121 17.37 17.78 1.90
N LEU A 122 17.89 16.98 0.98
CA LEU A 122 19.31 16.99 0.59
C LEU A 122 19.69 18.28 -0.18
N HIS A 123 18.76 18.82 -0.97
CA HIS A 123 19.01 19.96 -1.85
C HIS A 123 18.50 21.31 -1.30
N THR A 124 18.08 21.38 -0.03
CA THR A 124 17.55 22.61 0.58
C THR A 124 18.28 22.93 1.89
N LYS A 125 18.49 24.22 2.19
CA LYS A 125 19.13 24.71 3.42
C LYS A 125 18.22 25.70 4.19
N GLY A 126 18.64 26.07 5.40
CA GLY A 126 17.98 27.09 6.21
C GLY A 126 16.54 26.75 6.62
N LYS A 127 15.69 27.78 6.77
CA LYS A 127 14.30 27.62 7.22
C LYS A 127 13.47 26.70 6.33
N THR A 128 13.68 26.72 5.02
CA THR A 128 12.95 25.82 4.10
C THR A 128 13.24 24.35 4.41
N ARG A 129 14.49 23.99 4.74
CA ARG A 129 14.84 22.62 5.17
C ARG A 129 14.11 22.22 6.45
N LEU A 130 13.95 23.16 7.40
CA LEU A 130 13.23 22.91 8.64
C LEU A 130 11.74 22.66 8.41
N TYR A 131 11.09 23.40 7.52
CA TYR A 131 9.69 23.13 7.15
C TYR A 131 9.53 21.79 6.41
N VAL A 132 10.48 21.43 5.55
CA VAL A 132 10.49 20.14 4.85
C VAL A 132 10.64 19.00 5.86
N LEU A 133 11.53 19.16 6.85
CA LEU A 133 11.69 18.18 7.94
C LEU A 133 10.42 18.07 8.79
N TYR A 134 9.82 19.20 9.17
CA TYR A 134 8.54 19.24 9.86
C TYR A 134 7.44 18.49 9.08
N ALA A 135 7.25 18.81 7.81
CA ALA A 135 6.21 18.18 6.99
C ALA A 135 6.46 16.67 6.80
N LYS A 136 7.73 16.28 6.59
CA LYS A 136 8.12 14.87 6.49
C LYS A 136 7.79 14.10 7.76
N THR A 137 8.23 14.59 8.92
CA THR A 137 8.01 13.92 10.21
C THR A 137 6.52 13.80 10.52
N LEU A 138 5.70 14.79 10.16
CA LEU A 138 4.25 14.73 10.34
C LEU A 138 3.61 13.65 9.46
N ILE A 139 4.09 13.49 8.23
CA ILE A 139 3.60 12.47 7.31
C ILE A 139 4.04 11.07 7.75
N GLU A 140 5.30 10.90 8.19
CA GLU A 140 5.79 9.64 8.74
C GLU A 140 4.97 9.20 9.96
N ALA A 141 4.62 10.14 10.84
CA ALA A 141 3.79 9.86 12.02
C ALA A 141 2.38 9.35 11.69
N LEU A 142 1.87 9.56 10.46
CA LEU A 142 0.59 8.98 10.06
C LEU A 142 0.61 7.44 10.07
N ASN A 143 1.78 6.82 9.86
CA ASN A 143 1.93 5.37 9.93
C ASN A 143 1.94 4.81 11.36
N ASP A 144 2.10 5.68 12.35
CA ASP A 144 2.14 5.35 13.77
C ASP A 144 0.80 5.67 14.45
N LEU A 145 -0.23 6.06 13.69
CA LEU A 145 -1.57 6.24 14.22
C LEU A 145 -2.10 4.92 14.76
N THR A 146 -2.72 4.96 15.94
CA THR A 146 -3.20 3.77 16.66
C THR A 146 -4.08 2.89 15.78
N TYR A 147 -4.97 3.51 15.00
CA TYR A 147 -5.86 2.79 14.08
C TYR A 147 -5.09 2.02 12.99
N VAL A 148 -4.07 2.64 12.41
CA VAL A 148 -3.24 2.04 11.35
C VAL A 148 -2.43 0.88 11.90
N GLU A 149 -1.87 1.03 13.10
CA GLU A 149 -1.14 -0.03 13.78
C GLU A 149 -2.04 -1.24 14.07
N ASN A 150 -3.24 -0.99 14.60
CA ASN A 150 -4.22 -2.04 14.88
C ASN A 150 -4.66 -2.78 13.61
N LEU A 151 -4.87 -2.08 12.49
CA LEU A 151 -5.19 -2.73 11.22
C LEU A 151 -4.09 -3.69 10.78
N ARG A 152 -2.81 -3.31 10.96
CA ARG A 152 -1.68 -4.20 10.64
C ARG A 152 -1.68 -5.47 11.48
N LEU A 153 -2.03 -5.34 12.78
CA LEU A 153 -2.12 -6.47 13.71
C LEU A 153 -3.32 -7.39 13.43
N CYS A 154 -4.41 -6.88 12.85
CA CYS A 154 -5.61 -7.66 12.55
C CYS A 154 -5.51 -8.55 11.28
N LEU A 155 -4.44 -8.44 10.47
CA LEU A 155 -4.31 -9.13 9.18
C LEU A 155 -3.88 -10.61 9.25
N GLU A 156 -3.89 -11.24 10.43
CA GLU A 156 -3.12 -12.48 10.67
C GLU A 156 -3.93 -13.78 10.86
N ASP A 157 -4.94 -14.07 10.04
CA ASP A 157 -5.49 -15.44 10.01
C ASP A 157 -5.65 -16.00 8.59
N THR A 158 -4.51 -16.30 7.96
CA THR A 158 -4.46 -17.02 6.68
C THR A 158 -4.91 -18.48 6.80
N SER A 159 -5.05 -19.03 8.03
CA SER A 159 -5.37 -20.44 8.24
C SER A 159 -6.76 -20.82 7.71
N LYS A 160 -7.66 -19.84 7.63
CA LYS A 160 -9.04 -20.02 7.16
C LYS A 160 -9.21 -19.90 5.64
N LEU A 161 -8.22 -19.39 4.91
CA LEU A 161 -8.34 -19.09 3.47
C LEU A 161 -8.65 -20.33 2.64
N LYS A 162 -7.98 -21.45 2.92
CA LYS A 162 -8.24 -22.74 2.26
C LYS A 162 -9.70 -23.15 2.38
N ALA A 163 -10.21 -23.20 3.61
CA ALA A 163 -11.58 -23.61 3.88
C ALA A 163 -12.59 -22.64 3.27
N LYS A 164 -12.32 -21.33 3.36
CA LYS A 164 -13.17 -20.28 2.80
C LYS A 164 -13.25 -20.38 1.27
N LYS A 165 -12.11 -20.49 0.58
CA LYS A 165 -12.07 -20.61 -0.90
C LYS A 165 -12.78 -21.87 -1.39
N ILE A 166 -12.47 -23.04 -0.80
CA ILE A 166 -13.12 -24.31 -1.18
C ILE A 166 -14.64 -24.19 -1.07
N LYS A 167 -15.14 -23.58 0.00
CA LYS A 167 -16.58 -23.42 0.24
C LYS A 167 -17.22 -22.41 -0.72
N GLU A 168 -16.61 -21.25 -0.93
CA GLU A 168 -17.20 -20.18 -1.74
C GLU A 168 -17.22 -20.53 -3.24
N GLU A 169 -16.18 -21.22 -3.72
CA GLU A 169 -16.05 -21.60 -5.13
C GLU A 169 -16.50 -23.05 -5.42
N ASN A 170 -17.00 -23.77 -4.41
CA ASN A 170 -17.41 -25.19 -4.51
C ASN A 170 -16.33 -26.09 -5.15
N ILE A 171 -15.08 -25.90 -4.74
CA ILE A 171 -13.94 -26.59 -5.35
C ILE A 171 -13.90 -28.05 -4.90
N THR A 172 -13.92 -28.98 -5.85
CA THR A 172 -13.86 -30.43 -5.62
C THR A 172 -12.63 -31.09 -6.26
N SER A 173 -11.86 -30.34 -7.05
CA SER A 173 -10.68 -30.82 -7.75
C SER A 173 -9.54 -29.80 -7.68
N CYS A 174 -8.31 -30.30 -7.83
CA CYS A 174 -7.11 -29.49 -7.95
C CYS A 174 -7.23 -28.53 -9.13
N GLN A 175 -7.08 -27.23 -8.89
CA GLN A 175 -7.23 -26.20 -9.94
C GLN A 175 -6.11 -26.23 -10.99
N PHE A 176 -5.01 -26.96 -10.75
CA PHE A 176 -3.93 -27.14 -11.73
C PHE A 176 -4.09 -28.44 -12.51
N SER A 177 -4.18 -29.57 -11.82
CA SER A 177 -4.19 -30.89 -12.48
C SER A 177 -5.58 -31.42 -12.82
N GLY A 178 -6.66 -30.79 -12.31
CA GLY A 178 -8.03 -31.28 -12.44
C GLY A 178 -8.33 -32.55 -11.63
N LYS A 179 -7.35 -33.10 -10.90
CA LYS A 179 -7.53 -34.31 -10.10
C LYS A 179 -8.46 -34.02 -8.92
N VAL A 180 -9.53 -34.81 -8.81
CA VAL A 180 -10.47 -34.76 -7.68
C VAL A 180 -9.73 -35.11 -6.39
N PHE A 181 -9.96 -34.32 -5.33
CA PHE A 181 -9.49 -34.65 -3.98
C PHE A 181 -10.68 -35.11 -3.13
N THR A 182 -10.45 -36.07 -2.24
CA THR A 182 -11.52 -36.62 -1.39
C THR A 182 -11.57 -35.92 -0.03
N THR A 183 -10.44 -35.37 0.41
CA THR A 183 -10.33 -34.66 1.68
C THR A 183 -9.58 -33.33 1.53
N PRO A 184 -9.93 -32.29 2.32
CA PRO A 184 -9.18 -31.04 2.36
C PRO A 184 -7.72 -31.17 2.84
N LYS A 185 -7.31 -32.35 3.34
CA LYS A 185 -5.95 -32.65 3.76
C LYS A 185 -5.02 -32.95 2.57
N GLU A 186 -5.56 -33.26 1.39
CA GLU A 186 -4.78 -33.55 0.19
C GLU A 186 -4.33 -32.29 -0.56
N VAL A 187 -4.99 -31.16 -0.26
CA VAL A 187 -4.79 -29.89 -0.95
C VAL A 187 -4.30 -28.79 -0.02
N GLU A 188 -3.66 -27.80 -0.63
CA GLU A 188 -3.24 -26.56 0.00
C GLU A 188 -3.75 -25.35 -0.78
N PHE A 189 -3.86 -24.24 -0.05
CA PHE A 189 -4.05 -22.92 -0.65
C PHE A 189 -2.66 -22.39 -1.02
N ALA A 190 -2.36 -22.35 -2.31
CA ALA A 190 -1.14 -21.71 -2.83
C ALA A 190 -1.46 -20.27 -3.23
N HIS A 191 -0.68 -19.32 -2.74
CA HIS A 191 -0.75 -17.94 -3.22
C HIS A 191 -0.25 -17.85 -4.66
N ILE A 192 -0.95 -17.07 -5.50
CA ILE A 192 -0.55 -16.79 -6.89
C ILE A 192 0.62 -15.82 -6.91
N ASN A 193 0.43 -14.68 -6.25
CA ASN A 193 1.49 -13.75 -5.89
C ASN A 193 1.85 -13.97 -4.42
N SER A 194 3.13 -14.22 -4.14
CA SER A 194 3.56 -14.65 -2.82
C SER A 194 3.26 -13.61 -1.73
N LYS A 195 2.88 -14.08 -0.54
CA LYS A 195 2.64 -13.22 0.63
C LYS A 195 3.87 -12.35 0.97
N ALA A 196 5.08 -12.87 0.74
CA ALA A 196 6.31 -12.15 1.05
C ALA A 196 6.54 -10.94 0.13
N ALA A 197 6.26 -11.09 -1.17
CA ALA A 197 6.42 -10.01 -2.13
C ALA A 197 5.19 -9.08 -2.19
N TYR A 198 3.99 -9.63 -1.97
CA TYR A 198 2.72 -8.92 -2.09
C TYR A 198 1.85 -9.11 -0.83
N PRO A 199 2.27 -8.58 0.33
CA PRO A 199 1.59 -8.82 1.61
C PRO A 199 0.14 -8.31 1.63
N PHE A 200 -0.18 -7.27 0.85
CA PHE A 200 -1.54 -6.74 0.71
C PHE A 200 -2.51 -7.69 -0.02
N LEU A 201 -2.00 -8.73 -0.70
CA LEU A 201 -2.81 -9.77 -1.33
C LEU A 201 -2.94 -11.03 -0.47
N ALA A 202 -2.40 -11.02 0.76
CA ALA A 202 -2.26 -12.22 1.56
C ALA A 202 -3.60 -12.88 1.96
N LEU A 203 -4.65 -12.06 2.13
CA LEU A 203 -5.98 -12.49 2.54
C LEU A 203 -6.98 -12.58 1.37
N GLU A 204 -6.55 -12.22 0.16
CA GLU A 204 -7.38 -12.22 -1.03
C GLU A 204 -7.58 -13.65 -1.54
N LEU A 205 -8.83 -14.13 -1.56
CA LEU A 205 -9.12 -15.47 -2.07
C LEU A 205 -8.80 -15.62 -3.56
N ASN A 206 -8.93 -14.53 -4.33
CA ASN A 206 -8.58 -14.48 -5.75
C ASN A 206 -7.06 -14.54 -5.97
N ASN A 207 -6.25 -14.17 -4.97
CA ASN A 207 -4.79 -14.35 -5.01
C ASN A 207 -4.35 -15.75 -4.54
N GLY A 208 -5.23 -16.75 -4.62
CA GLY A 208 -4.84 -18.12 -4.33
C GLY A 208 -5.58 -19.15 -5.14
N VAL A 209 -5.01 -20.35 -5.16
CA VAL A 209 -5.53 -21.53 -5.84
C VAL A 209 -5.46 -22.74 -4.92
N ILE A 210 -6.43 -23.63 -5.04
CA ILE A 210 -6.46 -24.91 -4.34
C ILE A 210 -5.78 -25.96 -5.21
N ILE A 211 -4.62 -26.42 -4.76
CA ILE A 211 -3.78 -27.38 -5.48
C ILE A 211 -3.38 -28.53 -4.58
N LEU A 212 -2.98 -29.66 -5.18
CA LEU A 212 -2.47 -30.79 -4.42
C LEU A 212 -1.18 -30.45 -3.68
N LYS A 213 -0.98 -31.07 -2.51
CA LYS A 213 0.21 -30.88 -1.67
C LYS A 213 1.52 -31.13 -2.40
N GLU A 214 1.57 -32.14 -3.25
CA GLU A 214 2.76 -32.46 -4.05
C GLU A 214 3.12 -31.33 -5.01
N ILE A 215 2.13 -30.72 -5.68
CA ILE A 215 2.33 -29.59 -6.59
C ILE A 215 2.76 -28.36 -5.78
N HIS A 216 2.11 -28.10 -4.64
CA HIS A 216 2.49 -26.99 -3.75
C HIS A 216 3.95 -27.10 -3.28
N LYS A 217 4.40 -28.30 -2.92
CA LYS A 217 5.80 -28.56 -2.53
C LYS A 217 6.76 -28.27 -3.67
N GLU A 218 6.40 -28.63 -4.90
CA GLU A 218 7.23 -28.35 -6.08
C GLU A 218 7.35 -26.84 -6.33
N ILE A 219 6.23 -26.10 -6.32
CA ILE A 219 6.20 -24.64 -6.46
C ILE A 219 7.09 -23.97 -5.41
N THR A 220 6.95 -24.41 -4.15
CA THR A 220 7.76 -23.89 -3.04
C THR A 220 9.25 -24.17 -3.25
N LYS A 221 9.60 -25.38 -3.68
CA LYS A 221 11.00 -25.77 -3.96
C LYS A 221 11.62 -24.95 -5.10
N LEU A 222 10.81 -24.56 -6.08
CA LEU A 222 11.23 -23.74 -7.21
C LEU A 222 11.25 -22.23 -6.90
N ASN A 223 10.82 -21.81 -5.71
CA ASN A 223 10.73 -20.41 -5.29
C ASN A 223 9.94 -19.53 -6.27
N LEU A 224 8.82 -20.04 -6.80
CA LEU A 224 7.94 -19.25 -7.67
C LEU A 224 7.14 -18.27 -6.81
N ASN A 225 7.24 -16.97 -7.09
CA ASN A 225 6.69 -15.90 -6.25
C ASN A 225 5.70 -14.98 -6.99
N THR A 226 5.64 -15.07 -8.31
CA THR A 226 4.83 -14.19 -9.16
C THR A 226 3.83 -14.97 -10.01
N ILE A 227 2.77 -14.28 -10.42
CA ILE A 227 1.76 -14.82 -11.35
C ILE A 227 2.39 -15.36 -12.65
N ASP A 228 3.37 -14.66 -13.21
CA ASP A 228 4.02 -15.04 -14.47
C ASP A 228 4.85 -16.31 -14.31
N GLU A 229 5.59 -16.45 -13.22
CA GLU A 229 6.35 -17.66 -12.89
C GLU A 229 5.42 -18.86 -12.72
N LEU A 230 4.31 -18.68 -12.00
CA LEU A 230 3.32 -19.73 -11.77
C LEU A 230 2.60 -20.15 -13.05
N TYR A 231 2.26 -19.19 -13.90
CA TYR A 231 1.66 -19.44 -15.21
C TYR A 231 2.61 -20.23 -16.12
N ASN A 232 3.88 -19.84 -16.18
CA ASN A 232 4.90 -20.55 -16.95
C ASN A 232 5.14 -21.96 -16.41
N PHE A 233 5.12 -22.15 -15.09
CA PHE A 233 5.16 -23.48 -14.46
C PHE A 233 3.98 -24.35 -14.89
N CYS A 234 2.76 -23.80 -14.90
CA CYS A 234 1.58 -24.53 -15.35
C CYS A 234 1.69 -24.94 -16.82
N LYS A 235 2.11 -24.02 -17.69
CA LYS A 235 2.34 -24.32 -19.11
C LYS A 235 3.36 -25.43 -19.33
N LYS A 236 4.50 -25.38 -18.63
CA LYS A 236 5.57 -26.37 -18.76
C LYS A 236 5.12 -27.78 -18.36
N ASN A 237 4.22 -27.88 -17.37
CA ASN A 237 3.73 -29.14 -16.84
C ASN A 237 2.36 -29.55 -17.40
N ASN A 238 1.85 -28.85 -18.41
CA ASN A 238 0.53 -29.10 -19.01
C ASN A 238 -0.62 -29.07 -17.99
N TYR A 239 -0.55 -28.14 -17.04
CA TYR A 239 -1.61 -27.85 -16.06
C TYR A 239 -2.58 -26.79 -16.58
N ASN A 240 -3.78 -26.77 -16.00
CA ASN A 240 -4.81 -25.77 -16.26
C ASN A 240 -4.29 -24.35 -15.89
N THR A 241 -4.67 -23.35 -16.71
CA THR A 241 -4.29 -21.94 -16.53
C THR A 241 -5.50 -21.00 -16.40
N ASP A 242 -6.72 -21.52 -16.37
CA ASP A 242 -7.97 -20.74 -16.30
C ASP A 242 -8.10 -19.96 -14.99
N TRP A 243 -7.38 -20.40 -13.95
CA TRP A 243 -7.27 -19.67 -12.69
C TRP A 243 -6.74 -18.23 -12.89
N ILE A 244 -6.04 -17.95 -13.99
CA ILE A 244 -5.57 -16.60 -14.31
C ILE A 244 -6.72 -15.61 -14.53
N TYR A 245 -7.86 -16.06 -15.06
CA TYR A 245 -9.01 -15.19 -15.31
C TYR A 245 -9.60 -14.66 -14.01
N ASN A 246 -9.58 -15.48 -12.95
CA ASN A 246 -10.04 -15.05 -11.61
C ASN A 246 -8.97 -14.23 -10.87
N ALA A 247 -7.69 -14.45 -11.18
CA ALA A 247 -6.57 -13.74 -10.56
C ALA A 247 -6.33 -12.33 -11.14
N CYS A 248 -6.69 -12.12 -12.42
CA CYS A 248 -6.51 -10.86 -13.13
C CYS A 248 -7.77 -9.98 -13.19
N THR A 249 -8.90 -10.46 -12.68
CA THR A 249 -10.12 -9.63 -12.53
C THR A 249 -10.03 -8.78 -11.26
N PRO A 250 -10.16 -7.44 -11.36
CA PRO A 250 -10.05 -6.52 -10.23
C PRO A 250 -11.17 -6.67 -9.20
#